data_AF-A0AAU4B9H3-F1
#
_entry.id   AF-A0AAU4B9H3-F1
#
_cell.length_a   1.000
_cell.length_b   1.000
_cell.length_c   1.000
_cell.angle_alpha   90.00
_cell.angle_beta   90.00
_cell.angle_gamma   90.00
#
_symmetry.space_group_name_H-M   'P 1'
#
loop_
_entity.id
_entity.type
_entity.pdbx_description
1 polymer ?
#
loop_
_entity_poly.entity_id
_entity_poly.type
_entity_poly.pdbx_seq_one_letter_code
_entity_poly.pdbx_strand_id
1 'polypeptide(L)'
;MADDSEANSWLPAGWHELGWPWDLTSSYLRFLYLEDFPRTDAHIAEALDALRSALVAKTSEPRLEWWRPLEDMLPAGMWTAWGVLLPHLVSDMPRLSSISEAGVRRVACEFAPRAAIPPEIARRVAPDLMTGWLGYLSSQLATDALHWAEDALRKRRESPQLTTYMELVTEFAPLTEEKGLRYSLIAGLGTTGRESALPYLERLTAPEFPAAVRTEAELQAQIVLNDLIKDSEGGWI
;
A
#
# COMPACT_ATOMS: atom_id res chain seq x y z
N MET A 1 -8.26 30.03 21.03
CA MET A 1 -8.27 29.15 19.85
C MET A 1 -6.83 28.85 19.57
N ALA A 2 -6.38 27.67 19.97
CA ALA A 2 -5.02 27.24 19.70
C ALA A 2 -4.94 26.86 18.22
N ASP A 3 -3.83 27.22 17.61
CA ASP A 3 -3.50 26.98 16.22
C ASP A 3 -3.33 25.46 16.04
N ASP A 4 -4.30 24.77 15.42
CA ASP A 4 -4.21 23.35 15.04
C ASP A 4 -3.27 23.13 13.83
N SER A 5 -2.32 24.06 13.60
CA SER A 5 -1.39 24.04 12.46
C SER A 5 -0.06 23.37 12.78
N GLU A 6 0.12 22.77 13.96
CA GLU A 6 1.24 21.86 14.20
C GLU A 6 0.95 20.58 13.40
N ALA A 7 1.44 20.60 12.16
CA ALA A 7 1.39 19.54 11.17
C ALA A 7 1.46 18.15 11.83
N ASN A 8 0.57 17.24 11.41
CA ASN A 8 0.42 15.89 11.94
C ASN A 8 1.77 15.14 11.97
N SER A 9 2.54 15.34 13.03
CA SER A 9 3.95 14.92 13.17
C SER A 9 4.10 13.39 13.24
N TRP A 10 2.96 12.71 13.35
CA TRP A 10 2.81 11.26 13.39
C TRP A 10 2.59 10.64 12.02
N LEU A 11 2.25 11.44 11.00
CA LEU A 11 2.23 10.95 9.63
C LEU A 11 3.67 10.93 9.11
N PRO A 12 4.10 9.84 8.45
CA PRO A 12 5.39 9.81 7.77
C PRO A 12 5.51 11.02 6.84
N ALA A 13 6.66 11.70 6.82
CA ALA A 13 6.82 12.98 6.11
C ALA A 13 6.36 12.91 4.63
N GLY A 14 6.64 11.80 3.95
CA GLY A 14 6.24 11.60 2.54
C GLY A 14 4.73 11.48 2.31
N TRP A 15 3.91 11.33 3.35
CA TRP A 15 2.45 11.23 3.20
C TRP A 15 1.78 12.60 3.00
N HIS A 16 2.41 13.67 3.47
CA HIS A 16 1.89 15.04 3.28
C HIS A 16 2.09 15.56 1.86
N GLU A 17 2.94 14.90 1.08
CA GLU A 17 3.27 15.28 -0.30
C GLU A 17 2.38 14.56 -1.34
N LEU A 18 1.53 13.63 -0.89
CA LEU A 18 0.67 12.86 -1.80
C LEU A 18 -0.43 13.75 -2.40
N GLY A 19 -0.41 13.83 -3.73
CA GLY A 19 -1.44 14.50 -4.50
C GLY A 19 -2.76 13.72 -4.53
N TRP A 20 -3.85 14.42 -4.84
CA TRP A 20 -5.10 13.78 -5.23
C TRP A 20 -4.90 12.95 -6.50
N PRO A 21 -5.49 11.74 -6.64
CA PRO A 21 -6.43 11.04 -5.75
C PRO A 21 -5.77 10.13 -4.70
N TRP A 22 -4.43 10.11 -4.60
CA TRP A 22 -3.68 9.20 -3.73
C TRP A 22 -3.78 9.55 -2.23
N ASP A 23 -4.14 10.80 -1.89
CA ASP A 23 -4.41 11.28 -0.53
C ASP A 23 -5.74 10.75 0.09
N LEU A 24 -6.47 9.88 -0.61
CA LEU A 24 -7.78 9.41 -0.17
C LEU A 24 -7.73 8.23 0.82
N THR A 25 -8.31 8.41 2.00
CA THR A 25 -8.45 7.33 3.01
C THR A 25 -9.73 6.52 2.83
N SER A 26 -10.74 7.11 2.19
CA SER A 26 -12.04 6.46 1.94
C SER A 26 -12.04 5.58 0.72
N SER A 27 -12.36 4.30 0.89
CA SER A 27 -12.49 3.33 -0.20
C SER A 27 -13.56 3.74 -1.22
N TYR A 28 -14.66 4.35 -0.78
CA TYR A 28 -15.69 4.87 -1.67
C TYR A 28 -15.15 5.99 -2.57
N LEU A 29 -14.43 6.96 -2.00
CA LEU A 29 -13.82 8.03 -2.78
C LEU A 29 -12.74 7.46 -3.71
N ARG A 30 -11.85 6.59 -3.22
CA ARG A 30 -10.83 5.94 -4.05
C ARG A 30 -11.45 5.22 -5.23
N PHE A 31 -12.48 4.41 -5.02
CA PHE A 31 -13.19 3.72 -6.09
C PHE A 31 -13.72 4.71 -7.14
N LEU A 32 -14.44 5.76 -6.71
CA LEU A 32 -14.99 6.75 -7.62
C LEU A 32 -13.94 7.51 -8.44
N TYR A 33 -12.76 7.76 -7.89
CA TYR A 33 -11.76 8.62 -8.52
C TYR A 33 -10.65 7.86 -9.24
N LEU A 34 -10.17 6.73 -8.71
CA LEU A 34 -9.08 5.96 -9.30
C LEU A 34 -9.52 5.24 -10.58
N GLU A 35 -10.74 4.71 -10.63
CA GLU A 35 -11.23 3.99 -11.81
C GLU A 35 -11.29 4.90 -13.05
N ASP A 36 -11.69 6.17 -12.87
CA ASP A 36 -11.80 7.15 -13.96
C ASP A 36 -10.51 7.95 -14.18
N PHE A 37 -9.46 7.75 -13.37
CA PHE A 37 -8.25 8.57 -13.42
C PHE A 37 -7.48 8.40 -14.75
N PRO A 38 -7.10 9.46 -15.48
CA PRO A 38 -6.50 9.30 -16.82
C PRO A 38 -5.15 8.55 -16.79
N ARG A 39 -4.93 7.62 -17.73
CA ARG A 39 -3.69 6.80 -17.79
C ARG A 39 -2.57 7.54 -18.53
N THR A 40 -2.14 8.68 -18.01
CA THR A 40 -1.07 9.53 -18.57
C THR A 40 0.28 9.25 -17.89
N ASP A 41 1.41 9.69 -18.47
CA ASP A 41 2.73 9.44 -17.87
C ASP A 41 2.90 10.22 -16.57
N ALA A 42 2.30 11.41 -16.48
CA ALA A 42 2.28 12.20 -15.27
C ALA A 42 1.54 11.45 -14.14
N HIS A 43 0.35 10.91 -14.42
CA HIS A 43 -0.40 10.17 -13.42
C HIS A 43 0.23 8.81 -13.07
N ILE A 44 0.92 8.16 -14.02
CA ILE A 44 1.74 6.97 -13.72
C ILE A 44 2.87 7.34 -12.77
N ALA A 45 3.58 8.44 -13.01
CA ALA A 45 4.63 8.92 -12.11
C ALA A 45 4.06 9.21 -10.71
N GLU A 46 2.92 9.92 -10.62
CA GLU A 46 2.24 10.17 -9.34
C GLU A 46 1.85 8.88 -8.61
N ALA A 47 1.35 7.87 -9.34
CA ALA A 47 1.02 6.56 -8.77
C ALA A 47 2.27 5.85 -8.23
N LEU A 48 3.38 5.89 -8.98
CA LEU A 48 4.65 5.28 -8.55
C LEU A 48 5.26 6.02 -7.35
N ASP A 49 5.12 7.34 -7.28
CA ASP A 49 5.54 8.14 -6.12
C ASP A 49 4.68 7.83 -4.89
N ALA A 50 3.37 7.65 -5.07
CA ALA A 50 2.47 7.20 -4.01
C ALA A 50 2.82 5.80 -3.51
N LEU A 51 3.07 4.87 -4.44
CA LEU A 51 3.53 3.52 -4.13
C LEU A 51 4.87 3.56 -3.36
N ARG A 52 5.85 4.33 -3.83
CA ARG A 52 7.14 4.49 -3.16
C ARG A 52 6.96 5.02 -1.75
N SER A 53 6.16 6.06 -1.56
CA SER A 53 5.89 6.65 -0.24
C SER A 53 5.23 5.67 0.71
N ALA A 54 4.29 4.86 0.23
CA ALA A 54 3.65 3.80 1.01
C ALA A 54 4.64 2.69 1.38
N LEU A 55 5.47 2.23 0.44
CA LEU A 55 6.48 1.20 0.69
C LEU A 55 7.59 1.68 1.63
N VAL A 56 8.06 2.93 1.48
CA VAL A 56 9.00 3.56 2.42
C VAL A 56 8.42 3.56 3.81
N ALA A 57 7.20 4.07 4.01
CA ALA A 57 6.57 4.11 5.33
C ALA A 57 6.48 2.72 5.99
N LYS A 58 6.17 1.67 5.22
CA LYS A 58 6.09 0.30 5.74
C LYS A 58 7.46 -0.31 6.05
N THR A 59 8.48 0.02 5.27
CA THR A 59 9.83 -0.56 5.39
C THR A 59 10.74 0.21 6.34
N SER A 60 10.49 1.51 6.57
CA SER A 60 11.30 2.35 7.46
C SER A 60 11.06 2.10 8.95
N GLU A 61 9.87 1.59 9.30
CA GLU A 61 9.49 1.36 10.70
C GLU A 61 8.97 -0.06 10.94
N PRO A 62 9.79 -1.11 10.72
CA PRO A 62 9.35 -2.51 10.83
C PRO A 62 8.89 -2.88 12.25
N ARG A 63 9.35 -2.13 13.27
CA ARG A 63 8.97 -2.33 14.68
C ARG A 63 7.53 -1.97 14.98
N LEU A 64 6.87 -1.18 14.13
CA LEU A 64 5.45 -0.87 14.30
C LEU A 64 4.56 -2.02 13.85
N GLU A 65 5.14 -3.10 13.29
CA GLU A 65 4.43 -4.32 12.91
C GLU A 65 3.16 -4.00 12.11
N TRP A 66 3.27 -3.05 11.16
CA TRP A 66 2.14 -2.52 10.36
C TRP A 66 1.28 -3.59 9.69
N TRP A 67 1.89 -4.76 9.47
CA TRP A 67 1.29 -5.94 8.87
C TRP A 67 0.44 -6.75 9.85
N ARG A 68 0.54 -6.50 11.16
CA ARG A 68 -0.26 -7.21 12.15
C ARG A 68 -1.71 -6.78 12.00
N PRO A 69 -2.64 -7.76 11.97
CA PRO A 69 -4.05 -7.46 12.05
C PRO A 69 -4.31 -6.51 13.22
N LEU A 70 -5.10 -5.46 13.02
CA LEU A 70 -5.51 -4.56 14.09
C LEU A 70 -6.17 -5.34 15.25
N GLU A 71 -6.72 -6.53 14.97
CA GLU A 71 -7.12 -7.57 15.94
C GLU A 71 -6.07 -7.87 17.02
N ASP A 72 -4.81 -8.00 16.61
CA ASP A 72 -3.69 -8.40 17.45
C ASP A 72 -3.12 -7.24 18.27
N MET A 73 -3.40 -6.01 17.86
CA MET A 73 -2.99 -4.78 18.54
C MET A 73 -3.98 -4.36 19.63
N LEU A 74 -5.19 -4.92 19.60
CA LEU A 74 -6.27 -4.57 20.52
C LEU A 74 -6.40 -5.60 21.64
N PRO A 75 -6.89 -5.21 22.84
CA PRO A 75 -7.21 -6.16 23.90
C PRO A 75 -8.19 -7.24 23.41
N ALA A 76 -7.99 -8.48 23.87
CA ALA A 76 -8.81 -9.62 23.48
C ALA A 76 -10.31 -9.34 23.67
N GLY A 77 -11.11 -9.63 22.63
CA GLY A 77 -12.56 -9.41 22.61
C GLY A 77 -12.99 -7.99 22.26
N MET A 78 -12.07 -7.05 22.02
CA MET A 78 -12.41 -5.69 21.60
C MET A 78 -12.43 -5.50 20.08
N TRP A 79 -11.89 -6.44 19.30
CA TRP A 79 -11.85 -6.32 17.84
C TRP A 79 -13.20 -6.02 17.20
N THR A 80 -14.25 -6.74 17.57
CA THR A 80 -15.59 -6.56 16.98
C THR A 80 -16.14 -5.16 17.20
N ALA A 81 -15.82 -4.54 18.33
CA ALA A 81 -16.15 -3.14 18.62
C ALA A 81 -15.33 -2.16 17.77
N TRP A 82 -14.05 -2.43 17.56
CA TRP A 82 -13.14 -1.55 16.83
C TRP A 82 -13.18 -1.73 15.31
N GLY A 83 -13.57 -2.90 14.80
CA GLY A 83 -13.83 -3.12 13.38
C GLY A 83 -14.99 -2.26 12.85
N VAL A 84 -15.96 -1.94 13.73
CA VAL A 84 -17.04 -0.97 13.43
C VAL A 84 -16.52 0.47 13.41
N LEU A 85 -15.38 0.75 14.03
CA LEU A 85 -14.80 2.09 14.11
C LEU A 85 -14.08 2.52 12.83
N LEU A 86 -13.48 1.57 12.09
CA LEU A 86 -12.75 1.86 10.86
C LEU A 86 -13.58 2.63 9.82
N PRO A 87 -14.85 2.25 9.52
CA PRO A 87 -15.73 3.05 8.67
C PRO A 87 -15.95 4.48 9.17
N HIS A 88 -15.98 4.70 10.48
CA HIS A 88 -16.18 6.02 11.07
C HIS A 88 -14.93 6.87 11.01
N LEU A 89 -13.75 6.30 11.27
CA LEU A 89 -12.46 6.97 11.04
C LEU A 89 -12.35 7.45 9.59
N VAL A 90 -12.73 6.59 8.65
CA VAL A 90 -12.74 6.90 7.21
C VAL A 90 -13.72 8.03 6.87
N SER A 91 -14.89 8.07 7.50
CA SER A 91 -15.88 9.13 7.29
C SER A 91 -15.43 10.47 7.89
N ASP A 92 -14.85 10.44 9.09
CA ASP A 92 -14.45 11.65 9.82
C ASP A 92 -13.16 12.26 9.30
N MET A 93 -12.26 11.43 8.76
CA MET A 93 -10.94 11.82 8.29
C MET A 93 -10.71 11.23 6.88
N PRO A 94 -11.37 11.78 5.85
CA PRO A 94 -11.40 11.22 4.49
C PRO A 94 -10.10 11.45 3.68
N ARG A 95 -9.12 12.16 4.25
CA ARG A 95 -7.82 12.48 3.63
C ARG A 95 -6.66 12.25 4.59
N LEU A 96 -5.46 11.97 4.09
CA LEU A 96 -4.28 11.76 4.95
C LEU A 96 -3.98 13.02 5.76
N SER A 97 -4.08 14.20 5.13
CA SER A 97 -3.86 15.48 5.81
C SER A 97 -4.82 15.75 6.99
N SER A 98 -5.96 15.05 7.04
CA SER A 98 -6.95 15.18 8.12
C SER A 98 -6.72 14.20 9.28
N ILE A 99 -5.83 13.23 9.12
CA ILE A 99 -5.53 12.24 10.16
C ILE A 99 -4.81 12.91 11.32
N SER A 100 -5.42 12.87 12.51
CA SER A 100 -4.84 13.42 13.73
C SER A 100 -5.12 12.51 14.93
N GLU A 101 -4.20 12.50 15.90
CA GLU A 101 -4.37 11.74 17.13
C GLU A 101 -5.63 12.18 17.90
N ALA A 102 -5.88 13.49 17.94
CA ALA A 102 -7.10 14.06 18.53
C ALA A 102 -8.36 13.57 17.82
N GLY A 103 -8.34 13.50 16.48
CA GLY A 103 -9.43 12.95 15.67
C GLY A 103 -9.70 11.48 15.97
N VAL A 104 -8.66 10.64 15.97
CA VAL A 104 -8.79 9.21 16.33
C VAL A 104 -9.31 9.03 17.74
N ARG A 105 -8.78 9.78 18.72
CA ARG A 105 -9.26 9.76 20.11
C ARG A 105 -10.73 10.16 20.22
N ARG A 106 -11.16 11.18 19.49
CA ARG A 106 -12.55 11.65 19.46
C ARG A 106 -13.48 10.55 18.96
N VAL A 107 -13.19 9.98 17.78
CA VAL A 107 -13.97 8.90 17.19
C VAL A 107 -13.97 7.69 18.13
N ALA A 108 -12.82 7.30 18.66
CA ALA A 108 -12.72 6.20 19.62
C ALA A 108 -13.62 6.41 20.86
N CYS A 109 -13.64 7.62 21.44
CA CYS A 109 -14.47 7.93 22.60
C CYS A 109 -15.97 8.01 22.27
N GLU A 110 -16.34 8.54 21.11
CA GLU A 110 -17.75 8.63 20.67
C GLU A 110 -18.38 7.25 20.50
N PHE A 111 -17.61 6.30 19.99
CA PHE A 111 -18.09 4.95 19.70
C PHE A 111 -17.89 3.95 20.83
N ALA A 112 -17.06 4.28 21.84
CA ALA A 112 -16.85 3.44 23.02
C ALA A 112 -18.15 3.00 23.73
N PRO A 113 -19.17 3.87 23.94
CA PRO A 113 -20.43 3.46 24.58
C PRO A 113 -21.22 2.43 23.77
N ARG A 114 -21.20 2.52 22.44
CA ARG A 114 -21.88 1.56 21.54
C ARG A 114 -21.23 0.18 21.58
N ALA A 115 -19.96 0.15 21.93
CA ALA A 115 -19.14 -1.04 22.10
C ALA A 115 -19.08 -1.56 23.55
N ALA A 116 -19.77 -0.91 24.50
CA ALA A 116 -19.63 -1.16 25.94
C ALA A 116 -18.18 -1.03 26.46
N ILE A 117 -17.36 -0.19 25.82
CA ILE A 117 -15.98 0.09 26.22
C ILE A 117 -15.96 1.36 27.10
N PRO A 118 -15.31 1.32 28.28
CA PRO A 118 -15.07 2.52 29.08
C PRO A 118 -14.24 3.57 28.30
N PRO A 119 -14.62 4.86 28.31
CA PRO A 119 -13.90 5.92 27.59
C PRO A 119 -12.40 6.01 27.94
N GLU A 120 -12.00 5.66 29.17
CA GLU A 120 -10.61 5.64 29.61
C GLU A 120 -9.80 4.58 28.85
N ILE A 121 -10.40 3.42 28.58
CA ILE A 121 -9.77 2.37 27.78
C ILE A 121 -9.67 2.82 26.33
N ALA A 122 -10.72 3.42 25.78
CA ALA A 122 -10.72 3.97 24.42
C ALA A 122 -9.61 5.01 24.21
N ARG A 123 -9.40 5.91 25.18
CA ARG A 123 -8.27 6.87 25.14
C ARG A 123 -6.91 6.18 25.21
N ARG A 124 -6.78 5.11 25.99
CA ARG A 124 -5.51 4.41 26.15
C ARG A 124 -5.10 3.67 24.87
N VAL A 125 -6.04 3.08 24.14
CA VAL A 125 -5.77 2.27 22.93
C VAL A 125 -5.79 3.08 21.63
N ALA A 126 -6.16 4.37 21.68
CA ALA A 126 -6.19 5.24 20.50
C ALA A 126 -4.84 5.34 19.75
N PRO A 127 -3.67 5.36 20.41
CA PRO A 127 -2.38 5.31 19.70
C PRO A 127 -2.19 4.00 18.92
N ASP A 128 -2.50 2.85 19.52
CA ASP A 128 -2.37 1.54 18.85
C ASP A 128 -3.32 1.44 17.65
N LEU A 129 -4.54 1.96 17.81
CA LEU A 129 -5.52 2.08 16.75
C LEU A 129 -5.04 3.01 15.62
N MET A 130 -4.41 4.15 15.96
CA MET A 130 -3.82 5.05 14.97
C MET A 130 -2.74 4.32 14.17
N THR A 131 -1.79 3.65 14.84
CA THR A 131 -0.72 2.88 14.20
C THR A 131 -1.29 1.80 13.27
N GLY A 132 -2.24 0.99 13.75
CA GLY A 132 -2.87 -0.05 12.94
C GLY A 132 -3.68 0.51 11.77
N TRP A 133 -4.34 1.66 11.95
CA TRP A 133 -5.07 2.32 10.86
C TRP A 133 -4.14 2.90 9.80
N LEU A 134 -3.04 3.55 10.18
CA LEU A 134 -2.03 4.02 9.24
C LEU A 134 -1.39 2.83 8.48
N GLY A 135 -1.23 1.67 9.12
CA GLY A 135 -0.74 0.43 8.47
C GLY A 135 -1.72 -0.16 7.47
N TYR A 136 -3.00 -0.14 7.82
CA TYR A 136 -4.06 -0.48 6.90
C TYR A 136 -4.08 0.45 5.69
N LEU A 137 -4.02 1.78 5.92
CA LEU A 137 -4.01 2.77 4.85
C LEU A 137 -2.78 2.67 3.95
N SER A 138 -1.60 2.41 4.52
CA SER A 138 -0.35 2.24 3.76
C SER A 138 -0.42 1.01 2.85
N SER A 139 -1.00 -0.08 3.36
CA SER A 139 -1.23 -1.32 2.61
C SER A 139 -2.20 -1.12 1.45
N GLN A 140 -3.29 -0.40 1.71
CA GLN A 140 -4.28 -0.08 0.68
C GLN A 140 -3.70 0.84 -0.39
N LEU A 141 -3.02 1.91 0.02
CA LEU A 141 -2.40 2.83 -0.92
C LEU A 141 -1.36 2.12 -1.78
N ALA A 142 -0.50 1.29 -1.19
CA ALA A 142 0.47 0.50 -1.94
C ALA A 142 -0.21 -0.43 -2.95
N THR A 143 -1.27 -1.14 -2.54
CA THR A 143 -2.00 -2.07 -3.41
C THR A 143 -2.72 -1.34 -4.55
N ASP A 144 -3.45 -0.27 -4.23
CA ASP A 144 -4.25 0.49 -5.19
C ASP A 144 -3.34 1.21 -6.18
N ALA A 145 -2.26 1.85 -5.72
CA ALA A 145 -1.28 2.51 -6.58
C ALA A 145 -0.52 1.52 -7.45
N LEU A 146 -0.11 0.37 -6.90
CA LEU A 146 0.54 -0.70 -7.65
C LEU A 146 -0.33 -1.20 -8.80
N HIS A 147 -1.55 -1.66 -8.48
CA HIS A 147 -2.45 -2.22 -9.50
C HIS A 147 -2.83 -1.17 -10.55
N TRP A 148 -3.09 0.07 -10.13
CA TRP A 148 -3.42 1.14 -11.07
C TRP A 148 -2.23 1.46 -12.00
N ALA A 149 -1.02 1.58 -11.45
CA ALA A 149 0.18 1.86 -12.23
C ALA A 149 0.47 0.73 -13.22
N GLU A 150 0.34 -0.53 -12.80
CA GLU A 150 0.48 -1.70 -13.66
C GLU A 150 -0.55 -1.72 -14.79
N ASP A 151 -1.82 -1.47 -14.48
CA ASP A 151 -2.88 -1.37 -15.50
C ASP A 151 -2.59 -0.27 -16.52
N ALA A 152 -2.11 0.89 -16.05
CA ALA A 152 -1.76 2.01 -16.90
C ALA A 152 -0.53 1.70 -17.78
N LEU A 153 0.51 1.10 -17.20
CA LEU A 153 1.74 0.68 -17.90
C LEU A 153 1.47 -0.42 -18.92
N ARG A 154 0.60 -1.39 -18.60
CA ARG A 154 0.17 -2.43 -19.56
C ARG A 154 -0.51 -1.83 -20.80
N LYS A 155 -1.26 -0.73 -20.62
CA LYS A 155 -1.87 0.05 -21.72
C LYS A 155 -0.87 0.95 -22.44
N ARG A 156 0.23 1.33 -21.79
CA ARG A 156 1.23 2.28 -22.29
C ARG A 156 2.65 1.72 -22.13
N ARG A 157 2.90 0.61 -22.82
CA ARG A 157 4.14 -0.18 -22.68
C ARG A 157 5.42 0.58 -23.04
N GLU A 158 5.32 1.60 -23.88
CA GLU A 158 6.44 2.46 -24.26
C GLU A 158 6.70 3.60 -23.25
N SER A 159 5.93 3.68 -22.16
CA SER A 159 6.12 4.71 -21.15
C SER A 159 7.51 4.58 -20.51
N PRO A 160 8.26 5.69 -20.34
CA PRO A 160 9.54 5.67 -19.63
C PRO A 160 9.37 5.23 -18.16
N GLN A 161 8.15 5.34 -17.61
CA GLN A 161 7.84 4.94 -16.24
C GLN A 161 7.88 3.43 -16.03
N LEU A 162 7.91 2.62 -17.10
CA LEU A 162 8.07 1.16 -16.97
C LEU A 162 9.39 0.81 -16.28
N THR A 163 10.49 1.47 -16.64
CA THR A 163 11.79 1.28 -15.99
C THR A 163 11.73 1.69 -14.53
N THR A 164 11.17 2.86 -14.23
CA THR A 164 11.00 3.36 -12.86
C THR A 164 10.19 2.39 -11.99
N TYR A 165 9.10 1.85 -12.54
CA TYR A 165 8.31 0.81 -11.89
C TYR A 165 9.15 -0.43 -11.58
N MET A 166 9.88 -0.97 -12.56
CA MET A 166 10.66 -2.20 -12.36
C MET A 166 11.80 -2.00 -11.35
N GLU A 167 12.45 -0.84 -11.36
CA GLU A 167 13.46 -0.46 -10.36
C GLU A 167 12.86 -0.39 -8.96
N LEU A 168 11.72 0.30 -8.81
CA LEU A 168 11.00 0.40 -7.55
C LEU A 168 10.63 -0.98 -7.00
N VAL A 169 10.09 -1.87 -7.84
CA VAL A 169 9.74 -3.22 -7.39
C VAL A 169 10.99 -3.99 -6.93
N THR A 170 12.08 -3.92 -7.70
CA THR A 170 13.32 -4.64 -7.34
C THR A 170 13.89 -4.13 -6.00
N GLU A 171 13.78 -2.83 -5.75
CA GLU A 171 14.21 -2.18 -4.51
C GLU A 171 13.40 -2.66 -3.30
N PHE A 172 12.06 -2.70 -3.42
CA PHE A 172 11.17 -2.92 -2.26
C PHE A 172 10.69 -4.36 -2.06
N ALA A 173 10.66 -5.20 -3.09
CA ALA A 173 10.22 -6.59 -2.95
C ALA A 173 11.03 -7.38 -1.88
N PRO A 174 12.36 -7.24 -1.78
CA PRO A 174 13.14 -7.92 -0.74
C PRO A 174 12.90 -7.38 0.67
N LEU A 175 12.46 -6.13 0.79
CA LEU A 175 12.23 -5.44 2.06
C LEU A 175 10.80 -5.65 2.59
N THR A 176 9.91 -6.18 1.75
CA THR A 176 8.49 -6.36 2.09
C THR A 176 8.28 -7.68 2.83
N GLU A 177 7.91 -7.59 4.11
CA GLU A 177 7.61 -8.77 4.94
C GLU A 177 6.28 -9.44 4.54
N GLU A 178 5.29 -8.64 4.18
CA GLU A 178 3.95 -9.09 3.78
C GLU A 178 3.99 -9.97 2.54
N LYS A 179 3.68 -11.26 2.73
CA LYS A 179 3.70 -12.25 1.64
C LYS A 179 2.82 -11.84 0.45
N GLY A 180 1.62 -11.31 0.72
CA GLY A 180 0.68 -10.90 -0.32
C GLY A 180 1.22 -9.75 -1.17
N LEU A 181 1.66 -8.66 -0.53
CA LEU A 181 2.20 -7.50 -1.23
C LEU A 181 3.50 -7.83 -1.96
N ARG A 182 4.42 -8.58 -1.31
CA ARG A 182 5.65 -9.05 -1.95
C ARG A 182 5.37 -9.89 -3.20
N TYR A 183 4.40 -10.81 -3.12
CA TYR A 183 3.97 -11.59 -4.27
C TYR A 183 3.44 -10.68 -5.39
N SER A 184 2.53 -9.75 -5.07
CA SER A 184 1.98 -8.80 -6.06
C SER A 184 3.06 -7.98 -6.74
N LEU A 185 4.05 -7.48 -6.00
CA LEU A 185 5.21 -6.78 -6.54
C LEU A 185 5.96 -7.65 -7.58
N ILE A 186 6.39 -8.85 -7.20
CA ILE A 186 7.21 -9.71 -8.07
C ILE A 186 6.41 -10.26 -9.26
N ALA A 187 5.15 -10.65 -9.06
CA ALA A 187 4.26 -11.08 -10.13
C ALA A 187 3.93 -9.92 -11.10
N GLY A 188 3.79 -8.72 -10.56
CA GLY A 188 3.63 -7.48 -11.31
C GLY A 188 4.76 -7.23 -12.31
N LEU A 189 6.02 -7.46 -11.89
CA LEU A 189 7.18 -7.36 -12.78
C LEU A 189 7.00 -8.23 -14.03
N GLY A 190 6.72 -9.53 -13.84
CA GLY A 190 6.58 -10.47 -14.95
C GLY A 190 5.42 -10.11 -15.88
N THR A 191 4.26 -9.75 -15.32
CA THR A 191 3.05 -9.46 -16.11
C THR A 191 3.09 -8.12 -16.82
N THR A 192 3.67 -7.10 -16.20
CA THR A 192 3.71 -5.72 -16.73
C THR A 192 4.96 -5.47 -17.58
N GLY A 193 6.13 -5.89 -17.11
CA GLY A 193 7.40 -5.70 -17.81
C GLY A 193 7.71 -6.76 -18.87
N ARG A 194 7.09 -7.94 -18.80
CA ARG A 194 7.32 -9.06 -19.76
C ARG A 194 8.81 -9.35 -19.95
N GLU A 195 9.30 -9.33 -21.19
CA GLU A 195 10.72 -9.53 -21.54
C GLU A 195 11.65 -8.58 -20.79
N SER A 196 11.24 -7.31 -20.66
CA SER A 196 12.05 -6.29 -20.00
C SER A 196 12.19 -6.53 -18.50
N ALA A 197 11.35 -7.38 -17.90
CA ALA A 197 11.43 -7.75 -16.50
C ALA A 197 12.51 -8.81 -16.20
N LEU A 198 12.98 -9.57 -17.20
CA LEU A 198 13.93 -10.67 -16.98
C LEU A 198 15.20 -10.23 -16.22
N PRO A 199 15.88 -9.12 -16.56
CA PRO A 199 17.04 -8.65 -15.79
C PRO A 199 16.69 -8.26 -14.36
N TYR A 200 15.46 -7.81 -14.11
CA TYR A 200 14.99 -7.39 -12.79
C TYR A 200 14.68 -8.60 -11.92
N LEU A 201 14.04 -9.62 -12.50
CA LEU A 201 13.78 -10.90 -11.86
C LEU A 201 15.09 -11.64 -11.56
N GLU A 202 16.06 -11.64 -12.48
CA GLU A 202 17.39 -12.23 -12.25
C GLU A 202 18.10 -11.58 -11.06
N ARG A 203 18.07 -10.24 -10.94
CA ARG A 203 18.63 -9.54 -9.77
C ARG A 203 17.98 -10.00 -8.47
N LEU A 204 16.67 -10.24 -8.45
CA LEU A 204 15.96 -10.74 -7.26
C LEU A 204 16.30 -12.19 -6.88
N THR A 205 17.02 -12.94 -7.72
CA THR A 205 17.52 -14.28 -7.39
C THR A 205 18.86 -14.27 -6.63
N ALA A 206 19.46 -13.09 -6.44
CA ALA A 206 20.77 -12.95 -5.79
C ALA A 206 20.77 -13.56 -4.37
N PRO A 207 21.84 -14.26 -3.96
CA PRO A 207 21.86 -15.09 -2.74
C PRO A 207 21.68 -14.31 -1.42
N GLU A 208 21.90 -13.01 -1.43
CA GLU A 208 21.65 -12.10 -0.31
C GLU A 208 20.16 -11.90 0.01
N PHE A 209 19.26 -12.17 -0.94
CA PHE A 209 17.83 -11.98 -0.75
C PHE A 209 17.15 -13.17 -0.06
N PRO A 210 16.05 -12.92 0.69
CA PRO A 210 15.27 -13.97 1.33
C PRO A 210 14.87 -15.09 0.36
N ALA A 211 14.94 -16.35 0.79
CA ALA A 211 14.61 -17.50 -0.07
C ALA A 211 13.22 -17.38 -0.73
N ALA A 212 12.23 -16.83 -0.02
CA ALA A 212 10.89 -16.60 -0.56
C ALA A 212 10.87 -15.59 -1.72
N VAL A 213 11.75 -14.57 -1.72
CA VAL A 213 11.90 -13.61 -2.82
C VAL A 213 12.51 -14.32 -4.03
N ARG A 214 13.61 -15.04 -3.81
CA ARG A 214 14.34 -15.74 -4.87
C ARG A 214 13.46 -16.76 -5.59
N THR A 215 12.77 -17.61 -4.83
CA THR A 215 11.87 -18.62 -5.40
C THR A 215 10.73 -18.00 -6.20
N GLU A 216 10.14 -16.89 -5.73
CA GLU A 216 9.10 -16.21 -6.48
C GLU A 216 9.65 -15.57 -7.77
N ALA A 217 10.83 -14.94 -7.70
CA ALA A 217 11.48 -14.33 -8.85
C ALA A 217 11.86 -15.37 -9.92
N GLU A 218 12.39 -16.53 -9.52
CA GLU A 218 12.66 -17.67 -10.39
C GLU A 218 11.40 -18.18 -11.07
N LEU A 219 10.30 -18.32 -10.31
CA LEU A 219 9.01 -18.75 -10.84
C LEU A 219 8.48 -17.77 -11.89
N GLN A 220 8.48 -16.46 -11.59
CA GLN A 220 8.02 -15.45 -12.53
C GLN A 220 8.91 -15.35 -13.77
N ALA A 221 10.23 -15.50 -13.63
CA ALA A 221 11.14 -15.54 -14.77
C ALA A 221 10.83 -16.72 -15.69
N GLN A 222 10.56 -17.90 -15.12
CA GLN A 222 10.17 -19.07 -15.90
C GLN A 222 8.83 -18.88 -16.62
N ILE A 223 7.85 -18.23 -15.97
CA ILE A 223 6.56 -17.91 -16.59
C ILE A 223 6.77 -17.01 -17.81
N VAL A 224 7.54 -15.92 -17.66
CA VAL A 224 7.88 -15.01 -18.77
C VAL A 224 8.55 -15.77 -19.90
N LEU A 225 9.60 -16.55 -19.61
CA LEU A 225 10.33 -17.31 -20.64
C LEU A 225 9.42 -18.30 -21.39
N ASN A 226 8.51 -18.99 -20.68
CA ASN A 226 7.57 -19.91 -21.31
C ASN A 226 6.59 -19.19 -22.24
N ASP A 227 6.14 -18.00 -21.87
CA ASP A 227 5.22 -17.22 -22.71
C ASP A 227 5.92 -16.70 -23.97
N LEU A 228 7.20 -16.34 -23.89
CA LEU A 228 8.01 -15.98 -25.07
C LEU A 228 8.19 -17.12 -26.05
N ILE A 229 8.40 -18.33 -25.54
CA ILE A 229 8.50 -19.53 -26.39
C ILE A 229 7.19 -19.76 -27.13
N LYS A 230 6.04 -19.72 -26.43
CA LYS A 230 4.72 -19.87 -27.04
C LYS A 230 4.44 -18.82 -28.13
N ASP A 231 4.80 -17.57 -27.87
CA ASP A 231 4.62 -16.47 -28.83
C ASP A 231 5.52 -16.68 -30.09
N SER A 232 6.73 -17.23 -29.91
CA SER A 232 7.67 -17.50 -30.99
C SER A 232 7.31 -18.69 -31.89
N GLU A 233 6.55 -19.65 -31.37
CA GLU A 233 6.12 -20.87 -32.09
C GLU A 233 4.85 -20.67 -32.94
N GLY A 234 4.31 -19.43 -33.02
CA GLY A 234 3.14 -19.10 -33.83
C GLY A 234 1.81 -19.39 -33.15
N GLY A 235 1.61 -18.80 -31.96
CA GLY A 235 0.37 -18.91 -31.19
C GLY A 235 -0.90 -18.67 -32.04
N TRP A 236 -1.77 -19.68 -32.07
CA TRP A 236 -3.09 -19.63 -32.71
C TRP A 236 -4.02 -18.70 -31.93
N ILE A 237 -4.49 -17.65 -32.62
CA ILE A 237 -5.67 -16.77 -32.42
C ILE A 237 -6.04 -16.40 -30.97
#